data_AF-A0A2K8MFH2-F1
#
_entry.id   AF-A0A2K8MFH2-F1
#
_cell.length_a   1.000
_cell.length_b   1.000
_cell.length_c   1.000
_cell.angle_alpha   90.00
_cell.angle_beta   90.00
_cell.angle_gamma   90.00
#
_symmetry.space_group_name_H-M   'P 1'
#
loop_
_entity.id
_entity.type
_entity.pdbx_description
1 polymer ?
#
loop_
_entity_poly.entity_id
_entity_poly.type
_entity_poly.pdbx_seq_one_letter_code
_entity_poly.pdbx_strand_id
1 'polypeptide(L)'
;MNSLLISFVALLEAAAPVAVPSPVVPPTAVSVQRPRVAIIDSGVARTAELAALVSAEYDMASDPGRAEFQPRYDHGTMVATILARAAHGQVDIISLRIDDPAGCPAGANPPCQPSAGPVARAIRRATDLGVDAINISLALDPDPSITAAIADAAARGIRVVLAAGNNGYDHPGNLAPARAAFPNAVLVGAIDSDGKPWSGTNRPDATPEGYNYAWQLGVKVPTAAIDGRSVTGTGTSFAAPLETARFLASRTTAAR
;
A
#
# COMPACT_ATOMS: atom_id res chain seq x y z
N MET A 1 -84.28 -32.83 54.83
CA MET A 1 -83.24 -33.79 54.40
C MET A 1 -83.13 -33.72 52.89
N ASN A 2 -81.89 -33.73 52.41
CA ASN A 2 -81.40 -33.74 51.01
C ASN A 2 -81.38 -32.42 50.23
N SER A 3 -80.26 -31.69 50.44
CA SER A 3 -79.65 -30.75 49.49
C SER A 3 -79.16 -31.47 48.22
N LEU A 4 -79.38 -30.86 47.05
CA LEU A 4 -78.66 -31.19 45.83
C LEU A 4 -78.18 -29.88 45.18
N LEU A 5 -76.88 -29.59 45.35
CA LEU A 5 -76.17 -28.48 44.73
C LEU A 5 -75.72 -28.91 43.33
N ILE A 6 -76.20 -28.23 42.29
CA ILE A 6 -75.72 -28.39 40.91
C ILE A 6 -74.61 -27.35 40.68
N SER A 7 -73.39 -27.84 40.48
CA SER A 7 -72.21 -27.03 40.18
C SER A 7 -72.15 -26.73 38.67
N PHE A 8 -72.14 -25.45 38.31
CA PHE A 8 -71.83 -25.00 36.95
C PHE A 8 -70.32 -24.75 36.85
N VAL A 9 -69.61 -25.61 36.11
CA VAL A 9 -68.21 -25.39 35.73
C VAL A 9 -68.19 -24.68 34.38
N ALA A 10 -67.71 -23.44 34.36
CA ALA A 10 -67.41 -22.72 33.13
C ALA A 10 -66.10 -23.28 32.54
N LEU A 11 -66.15 -23.81 31.31
CA LEU A 11 -64.96 -24.15 30.53
C LEU A 11 -64.37 -22.85 29.97
N LEU A 12 -63.18 -22.48 30.41
CA LEU A 12 -62.35 -21.44 29.79
C LEU A 12 -61.37 -22.14 28.84
N GLU A 13 -61.63 -22.07 27.53
CA GLU A 13 -60.64 -22.51 26.53
C GLU A 13 -59.51 -21.50 26.44
N ALA A 14 -58.29 -21.93 26.78
CA ALA A 14 -57.08 -21.15 26.58
C ALA A 14 -56.67 -21.21 25.11
N ALA A 15 -56.77 -20.10 24.39
CA ALA A 15 -56.21 -19.96 23.05
C ALA A 15 -54.68 -20.01 23.12
N ALA A 16 -54.06 -20.91 22.35
CA ALA A 16 -52.61 -21.02 22.26
C ALA A 16 -52.00 -19.78 21.58
N PRO A 17 -50.83 -19.30 22.01
CA PRO A 17 -50.17 -18.15 21.40
C PRO A 17 -49.70 -18.48 19.98
N VAL A 18 -50.12 -17.66 19.01
CA VAL A 18 -49.62 -17.70 17.64
C VAL A 18 -48.18 -17.21 17.63
N ALA A 19 -47.24 -18.08 17.26
CA ALA A 19 -45.84 -17.72 17.11
C ALA A 19 -45.66 -16.79 15.91
N VAL A 20 -45.23 -15.54 16.17
CA VAL A 20 -44.82 -14.60 15.13
C VAL A 20 -43.41 -14.99 14.67
N PRO A 21 -43.18 -15.30 13.39
CA PRO A 21 -41.84 -15.61 12.90
C PRO A 21 -40.93 -14.39 13.07
N SER A 22 -39.74 -14.61 13.62
CA SER A 22 -38.74 -13.55 13.80
C SER A 22 -38.35 -12.95 12.44
N PRO A 23 -38.11 -11.63 12.37
CA PRO A 23 -37.65 -11.01 11.13
C PRO A 23 -36.32 -11.61 10.70
N VAL A 24 -36.25 -12.06 9.45
CA VAL A 24 -35.00 -12.48 8.81
C VAL A 24 -34.14 -11.23 8.62
N VAL A 25 -33.15 -11.05 9.49
CA VAL A 25 -32.13 -10.02 9.31
C VAL A 25 -31.30 -10.42 8.09
N PRO A 26 -31.25 -9.62 7.01
CA PRO A 26 -30.39 -9.93 5.87
C PRO A 26 -28.94 -10.00 6.37
N PRO A 27 -28.10 -10.92 5.86
CA PRO A 27 -26.70 -10.95 6.22
C PRO A 27 -26.11 -9.56 5.95
N THR A 28 -25.51 -8.98 6.99
CA THR A 28 -24.75 -7.73 6.87
C THR A 28 -23.76 -7.91 5.72
N ALA A 29 -23.86 -7.07 4.70
CA ALA A 29 -22.84 -7.03 3.66
C ALA A 29 -21.51 -6.74 4.34
N VAL A 30 -20.66 -7.76 4.47
CA VAL A 30 -19.28 -7.58 4.92
C VAL A 30 -18.64 -6.74 3.83
N SER A 31 -18.44 -5.45 4.09
CA SER A 31 -17.58 -4.66 3.22
C SER A 31 -16.20 -5.30 3.34
N VAL A 32 -15.74 -5.93 2.26
CA VAL A 32 -14.35 -6.38 2.21
C VAL A 32 -13.54 -5.09 2.15
N GLN A 33 -13.03 -4.66 3.29
CA GLN A 33 -12.17 -3.49 3.38
C GLN A 33 -10.98 -3.74 2.46
N ARG A 34 -10.78 -2.85 1.48
CA ARG A 34 -9.64 -2.94 0.57
C ARG A 34 -8.34 -2.77 1.37
N PRO A 35 -7.27 -3.51 1.05
CA PRO A 35 -5.98 -3.27 1.66
C PRO A 35 -5.53 -1.83 1.42
N ARG A 36 -4.94 -1.23 2.45
CA ARG A 36 -4.44 0.15 2.43
C ARG A 36 -2.95 0.14 2.16
N VAL A 37 -2.50 0.90 1.16
CA VAL A 37 -1.09 1.04 0.81
C VAL A 37 -0.68 2.49 0.89
N ALA A 38 0.37 2.76 1.67
CA ALA A 38 1.05 4.05 1.63
C ALA A 38 2.10 4.05 0.50
N ILE A 39 1.99 5.02 -0.42
CA ILE A 39 3.01 5.29 -1.44
C ILE A 39 3.82 6.49 -0.97
N ILE A 40 5.11 6.27 -0.70
CA ILE A 40 6.04 7.33 -0.30
C ILE A 40 6.84 7.75 -1.54
N ASP A 41 6.46 8.88 -2.13
CA ASP A 41 6.96 9.31 -3.44
C ASP A 41 6.73 10.82 -3.69
N SER A 42 6.73 11.28 -4.94
CA SER A 42 6.60 12.68 -5.37
C SER A 42 5.20 13.29 -5.24
N GLY A 43 4.30 12.62 -4.51
CA GLY A 43 2.86 12.87 -4.53
C GLY A 43 2.15 12.16 -5.70
N VAL A 44 0.81 12.13 -5.64
CA VAL A 44 -0.02 11.37 -6.60
C VAL A 44 -1.16 12.24 -7.12
N ALA A 45 -1.25 12.39 -8.44
CA ALA A 45 -2.37 13.08 -9.07
C ALA A 45 -3.62 12.17 -9.07
N ARG A 46 -4.80 12.76 -8.82
CA ARG A 46 -6.08 12.09 -8.97
C ARG A 46 -6.53 12.07 -10.43
N THR A 47 -5.80 11.32 -11.26
CA THR A 47 -6.22 11.01 -12.63
C THR A 47 -7.57 10.27 -12.63
N ALA A 48 -8.22 10.15 -13.79
CA ALA A 48 -9.49 9.42 -13.89
C ALA A 48 -9.40 7.97 -13.36
N GLU A 49 -8.24 7.32 -13.51
CA GLU A 49 -7.99 5.95 -13.02
C GLU A 49 -7.72 5.90 -11.51
N LEU A 50 -7.15 6.95 -10.93
CA LEU A 50 -6.71 6.99 -9.54
C LEU A 50 -7.69 7.70 -8.60
N ALA A 51 -8.61 8.53 -9.11
CA ALA A 51 -9.47 9.39 -8.30
C ALA A 51 -10.30 8.63 -7.26
N ALA A 52 -10.76 7.41 -7.58
CA ALA A 52 -11.54 6.56 -6.67
C ALA A 52 -10.69 5.67 -5.76
N LEU A 53 -9.36 5.65 -5.96
CA LEU A 53 -8.43 4.75 -5.27
C LEU A 53 -7.51 5.51 -4.31
N VAL A 54 -7.23 6.80 -4.57
CA VAL A 54 -6.37 7.62 -3.71
C VAL A 54 -7.22 8.38 -2.71
N SER A 55 -7.32 7.86 -1.48
CA SER A 55 -8.22 8.39 -0.45
C SER A 55 -7.66 9.59 0.30
N ALA A 56 -6.34 9.71 0.44
CA ALA A 56 -5.70 10.80 1.17
C ALA A 56 -4.31 11.13 0.62
N GLU A 57 -3.87 12.37 0.83
CA GLU A 57 -2.48 12.78 0.66
C GLU A 57 -1.98 13.50 1.93
N TYR A 58 -0.74 13.24 2.32
CA TYR A 58 -0.04 14.00 3.34
C TYR A 58 1.27 14.53 2.76
N ASP A 59 1.46 15.84 2.77
CA ASP A 59 2.73 16.46 2.42
C ASP A 59 3.69 16.42 3.60
N MET A 60 4.68 15.53 3.50
CA MET A 60 5.66 15.31 4.55
C MET A 60 6.88 16.21 4.38
N ALA A 61 6.98 16.97 3.28
CA ALA A 61 8.12 17.83 2.96
C ALA A 61 7.89 19.32 3.24
N SER A 62 6.66 19.75 3.55
CA SER A 62 6.31 21.16 3.82
C SER A 62 5.36 21.30 5.01
N ASP A 63 5.50 22.37 5.76
CA ASP A 63 4.55 22.83 6.79
C ASP A 63 4.42 24.37 6.72
N PRO A 64 3.24 24.92 6.34
CA PRO A 64 2.01 24.22 5.96
C PRO A 64 2.19 23.36 4.70
N GLY A 65 1.37 22.32 4.57
CA GLY A 65 1.40 21.41 3.42
C GLY A 65 1.00 22.09 2.10
N ARG A 66 1.55 21.63 0.98
CA ARG A 66 1.16 22.06 -0.38
C ARG A 66 -0.24 21.54 -0.72
N ALA A 67 -0.81 22.07 -1.80
CA ALA A 67 -2.11 21.61 -2.31
C ALA A 67 -2.08 20.11 -2.64
N GLU A 68 -3.05 19.38 -2.09
CA GLU A 68 -3.17 17.93 -2.26
C GLU A 68 -3.43 17.55 -3.72
N PHE A 69 -2.88 16.39 -4.10
CA PHE A 69 -3.04 15.75 -5.41
C PHE A 69 -2.57 16.60 -6.60
N GLN A 70 -1.69 17.57 -6.34
CA GLN A 70 -1.02 18.40 -7.34
C GLN A 70 0.50 18.15 -7.31
N PRO A 71 0.95 16.93 -7.63
CA PRO A 71 2.37 16.62 -7.67
C PRO A 71 3.07 17.40 -8.80
N ARG A 72 4.33 17.77 -8.55
CA ARG A 72 5.19 18.41 -9.55
C ARG A 72 5.70 17.42 -10.60
N TYR A 73 5.83 16.15 -10.21
CA TYR A 73 6.50 15.11 -10.99
C TYR A 73 5.56 13.92 -11.26
N ASP A 74 5.78 13.25 -12.38
CA ASP A 74 5.00 12.09 -12.80
C ASP A 74 5.24 10.85 -11.93
N HIS A 75 6.42 10.73 -11.32
CA HIS A 75 6.92 9.48 -10.74
C HIS A 75 5.94 8.81 -9.76
N GLY A 76 5.45 9.52 -8.74
CA GLY A 76 4.51 8.97 -7.77
C GLY A 76 3.17 8.57 -8.39
N THR A 77 2.68 9.34 -9.37
CA THR A 77 1.46 9.00 -10.12
C THR A 77 1.66 7.74 -10.98
N MET A 78 2.84 7.61 -11.60
CA MET A 78 3.20 6.42 -12.36
C MET A 78 3.27 5.17 -11.47
N VAL A 79 3.87 5.29 -10.28
CA VAL A 79 3.94 4.20 -9.28
C VAL A 79 2.53 3.80 -8.81
N ALA A 80 1.70 4.79 -8.44
CA ALA A 80 0.33 4.55 -7.99
C ALA A 80 -0.53 3.87 -9.07
N THR A 81 -0.38 4.28 -10.33
CA THR A 81 -1.10 3.69 -11.47
C THR A 81 -0.71 2.22 -11.66
N ILE A 82 0.58 1.88 -11.55
CA ILE A 82 1.04 0.48 -11.66
C ILE A 82 0.45 -0.36 -10.53
N LEU A 83 0.49 0.14 -9.29
CA LEU A 83 -0.11 -0.56 -8.14
C LEU A 83 -1.61 -0.78 -8.36
N ALA A 84 -2.35 0.27 -8.74
CA ALA A 84 -3.78 0.21 -8.98
C ALA A 84 -4.15 -0.84 -10.03
N ARG A 85 -3.43 -0.86 -11.16
CA ARG A 85 -3.65 -1.83 -12.25
C ARG A 85 -3.32 -3.26 -11.82
N ALA A 86 -2.18 -3.45 -11.17
CA ALA A 86 -1.73 -4.77 -10.71
C ALA A 86 -2.62 -5.35 -9.60
N ALA A 87 -3.21 -4.49 -8.77
CA ALA A 87 -4.21 -4.86 -7.76
C ALA A 87 -5.64 -4.91 -8.32
N HIS A 88 -5.85 -4.74 -9.63
CA HIS A 88 -7.17 -4.72 -10.26
C HIS A 88 -8.16 -3.73 -9.61
N GLY A 89 -7.66 -2.57 -9.16
CA GLY A 89 -8.45 -1.55 -8.45
C GLY A 89 -8.88 -1.95 -7.03
N GLN A 90 -8.44 -3.11 -6.51
CA GLN A 90 -8.76 -3.60 -5.17
C GLN A 90 -7.74 -3.13 -4.13
N VAL A 91 -7.47 -1.83 -4.11
CA VAL A 91 -6.55 -1.19 -3.17
C VAL A 91 -7.06 0.20 -2.79
N ASP A 92 -6.77 0.62 -1.57
CA ASP A 92 -6.91 2.01 -1.12
C ASP A 92 -5.51 2.61 -0.97
N ILE A 93 -5.23 3.72 -1.65
CA ILE A 93 -3.91 4.34 -1.75
C ILE A 93 -3.87 5.60 -0.91
N ILE A 94 -2.83 5.71 -0.09
CA ILE A 94 -2.49 6.92 0.68
C ILE A 94 -1.20 7.48 0.09
N SER A 95 -1.26 8.70 -0.44
CA SER A 95 -0.10 9.41 -0.94
C SER A 95 0.65 10.07 0.21
N LEU A 96 1.95 9.78 0.35
CA LEU A 96 2.85 10.44 1.29
C LEU A 96 3.91 11.16 0.49
N ARG A 97 3.65 12.45 0.24
CA ARG A 97 4.45 13.28 -0.64
C ARG A 97 5.72 13.74 0.06
N ILE A 98 6.88 13.41 -0.52
CA ILE A 98 8.21 13.68 0.07
C ILE A 98 9.13 14.54 -0.80
N ASP A 99 8.69 14.93 -2.01
CA ASP A 99 9.51 15.74 -2.92
C ASP A 99 9.75 17.14 -2.35
N ASP A 100 10.97 17.65 -2.54
CA ASP A 100 11.38 18.99 -2.17
C ASP A 100 10.41 20.04 -2.76
N PRO A 101 9.79 20.90 -1.93
CA PRO A 101 8.98 22.03 -2.41
C PRO A 101 9.71 22.93 -3.43
N ALA A 102 11.02 23.11 -3.26
CA ALA A 102 11.87 23.86 -4.18
C ALA A 102 12.09 23.14 -5.54
N GLY A 103 11.81 21.84 -5.60
CA GLY A 103 12.05 20.98 -6.75
C GLY A 103 13.48 20.46 -6.83
N CYS A 104 13.68 19.51 -7.74
CA CYS A 104 14.97 18.96 -8.08
C CYS A 104 15.90 19.99 -8.77
N PRO A 105 17.20 19.95 -8.49
CA PRO A 105 18.21 20.57 -9.34
C PRO A 105 18.11 20.09 -10.79
N ALA A 106 18.54 20.94 -11.73
CA ALA A 106 18.57 20.58 -13.14
C ALA A 106 19.40 19.30 -13.37
N GLY A 107 18.83 18.33 -14.09
CA GLY A 107 19.48 17.05 -14.39
C GLY A 107 19.37 15.98 -13.28
N ALA A 108 18.80 16.29 -12.12
CA ALA A 108 18.50 15.28 -11.11
C ALA A 108 17.24 14.49 -11.45
N ASN A 109 17.20 13.21 -11.07
CA ASN A 109 16.03 12.35 -11.25
C ASN A 109 15.04 12.57 -10.09
N PRO A 110 13.80 13.01 -10.36
CA PRO A 110 12.81 13.20 -9.31
C PRO A 110 12.22 11.89 -8.77
N PRO A 111 11.63 11.89 -7.55
CA PRO A 111 11.63 13.02 -6.61
C PRO A 111 12.97 13.20 -5.91
N CYS A 112 13.40 14.46 -5.77
CA CYS A 112 14.50 14.83 -4.89
C CYS A 112 13.94 15.12 -3.51
N GLN A 113 14.64 14.67 -2.47
CA GLN A 113 14.26 14.90 -1.09
C GLN A 113 15.11 16.03 -0.50
N PRO A 114 14.53 16.94 0.31
CA PRO A 114 15.31 18.02 0.93
C PRO A 114 16.19 17.51 2.09
N SER A 115 15.88 16.33 2.63
CA SER A 115 16.66 15.60 3.65
C SER A 115 16.03 14.23 3.91
N ALA A 116 16.64 13.42 4.77
CA ALA A 116 16.03 12.18 5.26
C ALA A 116 14.75 12.39 6.11
N GLY A 117 14.57 13.59 6.69
CA GLY A 117 13.50 13.91 7.63
C GLY A 117 12.09 13.66 7.08
N PRO A 118 11.70 14.23 5.92
CA PRO A 118 10.41 13.95 5.27
C PRO A 118 10.13 12.47 5.04
N VAL A 119 11.14 11.70 4.60
CA VAL A 119 11.00 10.26 4.37
C VAL A 119 10.75 9.52 5.68
N ALA A 120 11.56 9.77 6.71
CA ALA A 120 11.36 9.13 8.01
C ALA A 120 10.00 9.49 8.63
N ARG A 121 9.54 10.74 8.48
CA ARG A 121 8.19 11.16 8.91
C ARG A 121 7.09 10.46 8.11
N ALA A 122 7.24 10.33 6.79
CA ALA A 122 6.29 9.62 5.94
C ALA A 122 6.12 8.16 6.41
N ILE A 123 7.23 7.47 6.67
CA ILE A 123 7.19 6.08 7.13
C ILE A 123 6.47 5.96 8.47
N ARG A 124 6.80 6.82 9.45
CA ARG A 124 6.07 6.86 10.73
C ARG A 124 4.59 7.18 10.55
N ARG A 125 4.24 8.12 9.67
CA ARG A 125 2.85 8.45 9.37
C ARG A 125 2.09 7.25 8.78
N ALA A 126 2.70 6.50 7.87
CA ALA A 126 2.12 5.27 7.35
C ALA A 126 1.90 4.24 8.46
N THR A 127 2.87 4.12 9.37
CA THR A 127 2.79 3.24 10.54
C THR A 127 1.63 3.63 11.46
N ASP A 128 1.48 4.91 11.79
CA ASP A 128 0.40 5.41 12.64
C ASP A 128 -0.98 5.23 12.00
N LEU A 129 -1.04 5.29 10.67
CA LEU A 129 -2.26 5.03 9.91
C LEU A 129 -2.63 3.54 9.86
N GLY A 130 -1.75 2.62 10.26
CA GLY A 130 -1.99 1.18 10.26
C GLY A 130 -2.26 0.62 8.86
N VAL A 131 -1.47 1.03 7.86
CA VAL A 131 -1.58 0.50 6.49
C VAL A 131 -1.12 -0.95 6.40
N ASP A 132 -1.58 -1.68 5.39
CA ASP A 132 -1.17 -3.08 5.17
C ASP A 132 0.22 -3.20 4.54
N ALA A 133 0.58 -2.22 3.70
CA ALA A 133 1.90 -2.14 3.08
C ALA A 133 2.38 -0.69 2.85
N ILE A 134 3.69 -0.53 2.83
CA ILE A 134 4.39 0.70 2.47
C ILE A 134 5.21 0.41 1.22
N ASN A 135 4.95 1.15 0.14
CA ASN A 135 5.74 1.09 -1.09
C ASN A 135 6.66 2.31 -1.17
N ILE A 136 7.96 2.08 -1.17
CA ILE A 136 9.01 3.10 -1.34
C ILE A 136 9.77 2.82 -2.63
N SER A 137 9.41 3.54 -3.69
CA SER A 137 9.98 3.40 -5.04
C SER A 137 11.19 4.31 -5.26
N LEU A 138 12.03 4.47 -4.24
CA LEU A 138 13.10 5.46 -4.18
C LEU A 138 14.45 4.81 -3.85
N ALA A 139 15.54 5.39 -4.35
CA ALA A 139 16.84 5.20 -3.73
C ALA A 139 16.90 6.08 -2.48
N LEU A 140 17.15 5.48 -1.32
CA LEU A 140 17.22 6.20 -0.05
C LEU A 140 18.69 6.42 0.31
N ASP A 141 19.05 7.64 0.65
CA ASP A 141 20.35 7.89 1.26
C ASP A 141 20.44 7.13 2.60
N PRO A 142 21.61 6.54 2.94
CA PRO A 142 21.80 5.87 4.21
C PRO A 142 21.54 6.84 5.38
N ASP A 143 20.45 6.60 6.11
CA ASP A 143 20.08 7.41 7.26
C ASP A 143 19.52 6.52 8.39
N PRO A 144 20.04 6.64 9.63
CA PRO A 144 19.57 5.85 10.77
C PRO A 144 18.10 6.09 11.13
N SER A 145 17.57 7.30 10.91
CA SER A 145 16.18 7.63 11.23
C SER A 145 15.19 6.98 10.27
N ILE A 146 15.56 6.85 8.98
CA ILE A 146 14.81 6.08 7.98
C ILE A 146 14.85 4.59 8.33
N THR A 147 16.04 4.07 8.63
CA THR A 147 16.25 2.67 9.01
C THR A 147 15.40 2.29 10.24
N ALA A 148 15.42 3.12 11.28
CA ALA A 148 14.61 2.91 12.48
C ALA A 148 13.10 3.00 12.21
N ALA A 149 12.65 3.93 11.35
CA ALA A 149 11.24 4.04 10.99
C ALA A 149 10.74 2.81 10.21
N ILE A 150 11.55 2.28 9.30
CA ILE A 150 11.25 1.05 8.55
C ILE A 150 11.19 -0.16 9.47
N ALA A 151 12.13 -0.27 10.43
CA ALA A 151 12.12 -1.32 11.44
C ALA A 151 10.86 -1.29 12.32
N ASP A 152 10.41 -0.10 12.78
CA ASP A 152 9.18 0.04 13.57
C ASP A 152 7.92 -0.34 12.77
N ALA A 153 7.82 0.10 11.51
CA ALA A 153 6.72 -0.30 10.63
C ALA A 153 6.65 -1.83 10.48
N ALA A 154 7.80 -2.45 10.21
CA ALA A 154 7.93 -3.89 10.06
C ALA A 154 7.61 -4.67 11.35
N ALA A 155 8.02 -4.15 12.51
CA ALA A 155 7.71 -4.75 13.82
C ALA A 155 6.20 -4.76 14.13
N ARG A 156 5.44 -3.84 13.53
CA ARG A 156 3.97 -3.79 13.62
C ARG A 156 3.27 -4.62 12.54
N GLY A 157 4.02 -5.44 11.79
CA GLY A 157 3.48 -6.34 10.79
C GLY A 157 3.15 -5.68 9.45
N ILE A 158 3.57 -4.42 9.24
CA ILE A 158 3.40 -3.72 7.97
C ILE A 158 4.46 -4.20 6.99
N ARG A 159 4.05 -4.61 5.79
CA ARG A 159 4.99 -5.01 4.72
C ARG A 159 5.67 -3.78 4.14
N VAL A 160 7.00 -3.76 4.13
CA VAL A 160 7.76 -2.68 3.52
C VAL A 160 8.38 -3.17 2.20
N VAL A 161 8.02 -2.54 1.09
CA VAL A 161 8.52 -2.85 -0.25
C VAL A 161 9.41 -1.72 -0.73
N LEU A 162 10.66 -2.04 -1.04
CA LEU A 162 11.71 -1.08 -1.37
C LEU A 162 12.26 -1.36 -2.77
N ALA A 163 12.40 -0.33 -3.59
CA ALA A 163 13.18 -0.44 -4.82
C ALA A 163 14.64 -0.83 -4.50
N ALA A 164 15.25 -1.71 -5.31
CA ALA A 164 16.64 -2.12 -5.11
C ALA A 164 17.67 -1.06 -5.55
N GLY A 165 17.30 -0.18 -6.49
CA GLY A 165 18.15 0.89 -7.03
C GLY A 165 18.48 0.70 -8.52
N ASN A 166 18.85 1.80 -9.17
CA ASN A 166 18.96 1.90 -10.63
C ASN A 166 20.41 2.16 -11.12
N ASN A 167 21.42 1.75 -10.36
CA ASN A 167 22.83 2.02 -10.66
C ASN A 167 23.58 0.82 -11.27
N GLY A 168 22.93 -0.32 -11.45
CA GLY A 168 23.52 -1.54 -11.99
C GLY A 168 24.55 -2.20 -11.06
N TYR A 169 24.56 -1.84 -9.78
CA TYR A 169 25.49 -2.38 -8.79
C TYR A 169 25.22 -3.85 -8.47
N ASP A 170 26.25 -4.57 -8.05
CA ASP A 170 26.12 -5.97 -7.61
C ASP A 170 25.75 -6.11 -6.12
N HIS A 171 25.09 -5.09 -5.58
CA HIS A 171 24.48 -5.05 -4.26
C HIS A 171 23.30 -4.06 -4.26
N PRO A 172 22.27 -4.27 -3.43
CA PRO A 172 21.13 -3.37 -3.36
C PRO A 172 21.46 -2.06 -2.62
N GLY A 173 20.85 -0.94 -3.04
CA GLY A 173 21.08 0.37 -2.41
C GLY A 173 20.41 0.52 -1.04
N ASN A 174 19.18 0.01 -0.90
CA ASN A 174 18.37 0.12 0.32
C ASN A 174 18.61 -1.06 1.31
N LEU A 175 19.83 -1.60 1.36
CA LEU A 175 20.14 -2.82 2.11
C LEU A 175 20.00 -2.69 3.62
N ALA A 176 20.51 -1.58 4.19
CA ALA A 176 20.45 -1.33 5.62
C ALA A 176 19.00 -1.32 6.17
N PRO A 177 18.07 -0.52 5.61
CA PRO A 177 16.68 -0.57 6.06
C PRO A 177 16.00 -1.92 5.79
N ALA A 178 16.31 -2.60 4.68
CA ALA A 178 15.75 -3.92 4.40
C ALA A 178 16.18 -4.98 5.44
N ARG A 179 17.44 -4.95 5.88
CA ARG A 179 17.94 -5.84 6.94
C ARG A 179 17.30 -5.55 8.29
N ALA A 180 17.17 -4.26 8.64
CA ALA A 180 16.55 -3.85 9.91
C ALA A 180 15.07 -4.25 10.03
N ALA A 181 14.39 -4.46 8.90
CA ALA A 181 12.98 -4.85 8.83
C ALA A 181 12.76 -6.31 8.38
N PHE A 182 13.81 -7.13 8.32
CA PHE A 182 13.67 -8.55 7.96
C PHE A 182 12.86 -9.32 9.02
N PRO A 183 11.94 -10.23 8.64
CA PRO A 183 11.58 -10.67 7.28
C PRO A 183 10.46 -9.85 6.61
N ASN A 184 9.96 -8.80 7.26
CA ASN A 184 8.81 -8.03 6.78
C ASN A 184 9.16 -6.98 5.71
N ALA A 185 10.43 -6.76 5.38
CA ALA A 185 10.86 -5.98 4.22
C ALA A 185 11.27 -6.83 3.01
N VAL A 186 11.15 -6.27 1.81
CA VAL A 186 11.67 -6.84 0.56
C VAL A 186 12.24 -5.76 -0.36
N LEU A 187 13.39 -6.07 -0.95
CA LEU A 187 14.02 -5.30 -2.02
C LEU A 187 13.58 -5.82 -3.38
N VAL A 188 13.30 -4.92 -4.32
CA VAL A 188 12.73 -5.29 -5.61
C VAL A 188 13.64 -4.86 -6.76
N GLY A 189 14.14 -5.85 -7.48
CA GLY A 189 14.88 -5.68 -8.73
C GLY A 189 13.97 -5.64 -9.96
N ALA A 190 14.50 -5.07 -11.05
CA ALA A 190 13.79 -4.92 -12.31
C ALA A 190 14.25 -5.98 -13.34
N ILE A 191 13.28 -6.71 -13.90
CA ILE A 191 13.44 -7.55 -15.09
C ILE A 191 12.68 -6.96 -16.29
N ASP A 192 13.07 -7.34 -17.50
CA ASP A 192 12.31 -7.07 -18.71
C ASP A 192 11.21 -8.12 -18.97
N SER A 193 10.49 -7.97 -20.09
CA SER A 193 9.42 -8.90 -20.50
C SER A 193 9.92 -10.30 -20.83
N ASP A 194 11.22 -10.47 -21.09
CA ASP A 194 11.86 -11.76 -21.36
C ASP A 194 12.36 -12.43 -20.06
N GLY A 195 12.14 -11.79 -18.91
CA GLY A 195 12.60 -12.26 -17.61
C GLY A 195 14.07 -11.97 -17.33
N LYS A 196 14.75 -11.15 -18.15
CA LYS A 196 16.16 -10.83 -17.98
C LYS A 196 16.34 -9.63 -17.04
N PRO A 197 17.31 -9.66 -16.11
CA PRO A 197 17.63 -8.50 -15.29
C PRO A 197 17.99 -7.28 -16.15
N TRP A 198 17.34 -6.16 -15.89
CA TRP A 198 17.68 -4.90 -16.54
C TRP A 198 19.11 -4.47 -16.16
N SER A 199 19.89 -3.96 -17.10
CA SER A 199 21.30 -3.60 -16.85
C SER A 199 21.47 -2.59 -15.70
N GLY A 200 20.51 -1.69 -15.52
CA GLY A 200 20.51 -0.70 -14.44
C GLY A 200 20.03 -1.22 -13.09
N THR A 201 19.49 -2.43 -12.96
CA THR A 201 19.01 -2.92 -11.66
C THR A 201 20.19 -3.18 -10.73
N ASN A 202 20.14 -2.64 -9.51
CA ASN A 202 21.01 -3.10 -8.44
C ASN A 202 20.62 -4.52 -8.07
N ARG A 203 21.58 -5.45 -8.06
CA ARG A 203 21.37 -6.90 -7.88
C ARG A 203 21.43 -7.28 -6.40
N PRO A 204 20.88 -8.44 -6.01
CA PRO A 204 21.15 -8.99 -4.69
C PRO A 204 22.65 -9.31 -4.54
N ASP A 205 23.12 -9.37 -3.29
CA ASP A 205 24.44 -9.93 -2.98
C ASP A 205 24.54 -11.37 -3.53
N ALA A 206 25.77 -11.83 -3.80
CA ALA A 206 25.99 -13.20 -4.29
C ALA A 206 25.40 -14.28 -3.37
N THR A 207 25.39 -14.01 -2.06
CA THR A 207 24.75 -14.84 -1.04
C THR A 207 23.86 -13.95 -0.17
N PRO A 208 22.57 -13.79 -0.51
CA PRO A 208 21.66 -12.93 0.25
C PRO A 208 21.41 -13.50 1.64
N GLU A 209 21.80 -12.75 2.68
CA GLU A 209 21.56 -13.09 4.08
C GLU A 209 20.97 -11.90 4.84
N GLY A 210 19.93 -12.18 5.63
CA GLY A 210 19.28 -11.20 6.50
C GLY A 210 18.38 -10.19 5.77
N TYR A 211 17.99 -10.42 4.52
CA TYR A 211 17.00 -9.63 3.78
C TYR A 211 16.29 -10.47 2.72
N ASN A 212 15.12 -10.01 2.27
CA ASN A 212 14.43 -10.61 1.11
C ASN A 212 14.71 -9.78 -0.16
N TYR A 213 14.81 -10.47 -1.30
CA TYR A 213 14.92 -9.86 -2.61
C TYR A 213 13.93 -10.52 -3.60
N ALA A 214 13.24 -9.73 -4.41
CA ALA A 214 12.30 -10.18 -5.43
C ALA A 214 12.59 -9.54 -6.79
N TRP A 215 12.26 -10.25 -7.86
CA TRP A 215 12.33 -9.75 -9.23
C TRP A 215 10.93 -9.47 -9.77
N GLN A 216 10.71 -8.28 -10.33
CA GLN A 216 9.45 -7.89 -10.95
C GLN A 216 9.68 -7.16 -12.27
N LEU A 217 8.66 -7.15 -13.14
CA LEU A 217 8.71 -6.38 -14.40
C LEU A 217 8.99 -4.91 -14.08
N GLY A 218 10.11 -4.40 -14.58
CA GLY A 218 10.57 -3.03 -14.33
C GLY A 218 11.04 -2.31 -15.58
N VAL A 219 10.97 -2.93 -16.76
CA VAL A 219 11.35 -2.30 -18.04
C VAL A 219 10.10 -2.07 -18.89
N LYS A 220 9.91 -0.83 -19.38
CA LYS A 220 8.78 -0.42 -20.21
C LYS A 220 7.41 -0.77 -19.58
N VAL A 221 7.29 -0.61 -18.27
CA VAL A 221 6.04 -0.90 -17.53
C VAL A 221 4.96 0.13 -17.92
N PRO A 222 3.80 -0.28 -18.46
CA PRO A 222 2.73 0.64 -18.83
C PRO A 222 2.13 1.35 -17.61
N THR A 223 1.99 2.67 -17.69
CA THR A 223 1.51 3.52 -16.59
C THR A 223 0.91 4.84 -17.13
N ALA A 224 0.62 5.81 -16.27
CA ALA A 224 0.07 7.11 -16.62
C ALA A 224 0.83 8.28 -15.94
N ALA A 225 0.98 9.38 -16.67
CA ALA A 225 1.51 10.65 -16.17
C ALA A 225 0.44 11.42 -15.37
N ILE A 226 0.79 12.56 -14.75
CA ILE A 226 -0.13 13.37 -13.91
C ILE A 226 -1.34 13.90 -14.69
N ASP A 227 -1.20 14.08 -16.00
CA ASP A 227 -2.25 14.51 -16.93
C ASP A 227 -3.16 13.34 -17.38
N GLY A 228 -2.89 12.11 -16.91
CA GLY A 228 -3.60 10.89 -17.31
C GLY A 228 -3.14 10.28 -18.63
N ARG A 229 -2.15 10.87 -19.31
CA ARG A 229 -1.62 10.34 -20.57
C ARG A 229 -0.88 9.02 -20.32
N SER A 230 -1.14 8.04 -21.19
CA SER A 230 -0.44 6.75 -21.15
C SER A 230 1.03 6.91 -21.49
N VAL A 231 1.89 6.36 -20.63
CA VAL A 231 3.35 6.37 -20.75
C VAL A 231 3.91 5.02 -20.28
N THR A 232 5.22 4.83 -20.40
CA THR A 232 5.92 3.66 -19.85
C THR A 232 7.05 4.09 -18.92
N GLY A 233 7.25 3.38 -17.82
CA GLY A 233 8.38 3.56 -16.90
C GLY A 233 9.42 2.44 -16.99
N THR A 234 10.69 2.78 -16.79
CA THR A 234 11.79 1.81 -16.64
C THR A 234 12.60 2.09 -15.37
N GLY A 235 12.80 1.08 -14.52
CA GLY A 235 13.53 1.15 -13.27
C GLY A 235 12.93 0.27 -12.17
N THR A 236 13.69 0.03 -11.10
CA THR A 236 13.23 -0.72 -9.91
C THR A 236 12.06 -0.03 -9.21
N SER A 237 11.93 1.28 -9.38
CA SER A 237 10.81 2.09 -8.90
C SER A 237 9.45 1.62 -9.46
N PHE A 238 9.43 1.11 -10.69
CA PHE A 238 8.22 0.61 -11.35
C PHE A 238 8.00 -0.90 -11.12
N ALA A 239 9.04 -1.60 -10.68
CA ALA A 239 8.98 -3.01 -10.27
C ALA A 239 8.39 -3.15 -8.85
N ALA A 240 8.76 -2.26 -7.92
CA ALA A 240 8.29 -2.24 -6.53
C ALA A 240 6.75 -2.29 -6.36
N PRO A 241 5.93 -1.47 -7.04
CA PRO A 241 4.47 -1.52 -6.91
C PRO A 241 3.85 -2.85 -7.37
N LEU A 242 4.50 -3.59 -8.29
CA LEU A 242 4.06 -4.93 -8.68
C LEU A 242 4.29 -5.95 -7.57
N GLU A 243 5.43 -5.87 -6.87
CA GLU A 243 5.69 -6.72 -5.71
C GLU A 243 4.72 -6.41 -4.57
N THR A 244 4.39 -5.13 -4.36
CA THR A 244 3.35 -4.71 -3.43
C THR A 244 2.02 -5.37 -3.76
N ALA A 245 1.57 -5.29 -5.03
CA ALA A 245 0.32 -5.94 -5.46
C ALA A 245 0.36 -7.47 -5.28
N ARG A 246 1.49 -8.13 -5.61
CA ARG A 246 1.67 -9.58 -5.43
C ARG A 246 1.51 -9.99 -3.96
N PHE A 247 2.08 -9.21 -3.04
CA PHE A 247 1.93 -9.44 -1.60
C PHE A 247 0.47 -9.29 -1.14
N LEU A 248 -0.25 -8.27 -1.62
CA LEU A 248 -1.66 -8.09 -1.26
C LEU A 248 -2.51 -9.30 -1.71
N ALA A 249 -2.28 -9.80 -2.92
CA ALA A 249 -2.99 -10.96 -3.46
C ALA A 249 -2.75 -12.25 -2.66
N SER A 250 -1.54 -12.45 -2.10
CA SER A 250 -1.23 -13.64 -1.30
C SER A 250 -1.95 -13.61 0.07
N ARG A 251 -2.18 -12.43 0.65
CA ARG A 251 -2.96 -12.28 1.89
C ARG A 251 -4.43 -12.65 1.71
N THR A 252 -5.04 -12.25 0.60
CA THR A 252 -6.43 -12.61 0.29
C THR A 252 -6.61 -14.12 0.11
N THR A 253 -5.58 -14.80 -0.39
CA THR A 253 -5.59 -16.27 -0.54
C THR A 253 -5.42 -16.97 0.81
N ALA A 254 -4.57 -16.46 1.71
CA ALA A 254 -4.36 -17.04 3.04
C ALA A 254 -5.52 -16.83 4.03
N ALA A 255 -6.41 -15.87 3.74
CA ALA A 255 -7.59 -15.57 4.55
C ALA A 255 -8.86 -16.35 4.12
N ARG A 256 -8.76 -17.21 3.10
CA ARG A 256 -9.81 -18.12 2.64
C ARG A 256 -9.50 -19.55 3.06
#